data_AF-A0A838MNG5-F1
#
_entry.id   AF-A0A838MNG5-F1
#
_cell.length_a   1.000
_cell.length_b   1.000
_cell.length_c   1.000
_cell.angle_alpha   90.00
_cell.angle_beta   90.00
_cell.angle_gamma   90.00
#
_symmetry.space_group_name_H-M   'P 1'
#
loop_
_entity.id
_entity.type
_entity.pdbx_description
1 polymer ?
#
loop_
_entity_poly.entity_id
_entity_poly.type
_entity_poly.pdbx_seq_one_letter_code
_entity_poly.pdbx_strand_id
1 'polypeptide(L)'
;VTNMLQRVRELAVQSSSGTYQATDRAATQSEVTNLTEQLGDVLANTKFNGNALFSTTAGTDVAFDIQTGANNGDTVTLTSKAISGVNISATALDVTGAAAATTTIDNVDLALADVNASRASLGAGQNRLESAVNNLTSNVANLSDARSRIEDTDYSAETTQMAKSQILSQASTAMLAQANQSQQNVLSLLR
;
A
#
# COMPACT_ATOMS: atom_id res chain seq x y z
N VAL A 1 -21.16 -3.42 1.33
CA VAL A 1 -21.71 -4.43 0.40
C VAL A 1 -22.11 -5.73 1.10
N THR A 2 -21.24 -6.38 1.90
CA THR A 2 -21.56 -7.65 2.60
C THR A 2 -22.85 -7.58 3.45
N ASN A 3 -23.00 -6.55 4.29
CA ASN A 3 -24.21 -6.42 5.13
C ASN A 3 -25.48 -6.23 4.29
N MET A 4 -25.41 -5.52 3.16
CA MET A 4 -26.54 -5.35 2.25
C MET A 4 -26.91 -6.67 1.59
N LEU A 5 -25.92 -7.45 1.13
CA LEU A 5 -26.14 -8.78 0.58
C LEU A 5 -26.74 -9.74 1.62
N GLN A 6 -26.22 -9.74 2.85
CA GLN A 6 -26.80 -10.53 3.95
C GLN A 6 -28.24 -10.12 4.25
N ARG A 7 -28.55 -8.82 4.23
CA ARG A 7 -29.91 -8.32 4.37
C ARG A 7 -30.82 -8.81 3.24
N VAL A 8 -30.37 -8.72 1.97
CA VAL A 8 -31.12 -9.27 0.84
C VAL A 8 -31.36 -10.78 1.01
N ARG A 9 -30.36 -11.52 1.52
CA ARG A 9 -30.52 -12.95 1.84
C ARG A 9 -31.59 -13.21 2.89
N GLU A 10 -31.62 -12.43 3.97
CA GLU A 10 -32.65 -12.52 5.01
C GLU A 10 -34.05 -12.29 4.42
N LEU A 11 -34.20 -11.24 3.61
CA LEU A 11 -35.44 -10.90 2.92
C LEU A 11 -35.88 -11.98 1.93
N ALA A 12 -34.93 -12.61 1.23
CA ALA A 12 -35.20 -13.73 0.33
C ALA A 12 -35.63 -14.99 1.10
N VAL A 13 -34.98 -15.32 2.21
CA VAL A 13 -35.39 -16.41 3.11
C VAL A 13 -36.80 -16.15 3.65
N GLN A 14 -37.10 -14.91 4.05
CA GLN A 14 -38.42 -14.50 4.49
C GLN A 14 -39.45 -14.72 3.37
N SER A 15 -39.21 -14.18 2.17
CA SER A 15 -40.13 -14.29 1.03
C SER A 15 -40.33 -15.73 0.53
N SER A 16 -39.31 -16.58 0.67
CA SER A 16 -39.36 -18.00 0.34
C SER A 16 -40.32 -18.79 1.25
N SER A 17 -40.69 -18.26 2.42
CA SER A 17 -41.67 -18.90 3.30
C SER A 17 -43.07 -18.85 2.66
N GLY A 18 -43.79 -19.98 2.73
CA GLY A 18 -45.13 -20.14 2.12
C GLY A 18 -46.24 -19.30 2.76
N THR A 19 -45.98 -18.64 3.89
CA THR A 19 -46.96 -17.84 4.64
C THR A 19 -47.10 -16.41 4.14
N TYR A 20 -46.16 -15.91 3.33
CA TYR A 20 -46.20 -14.54 2.81
C TYR A 20 -47.07 -14.43 1.56
N GLN A 21 -47.92 -13.41 1.54
CA GLN A 21 -48.80 -13.10 0.42
C GLN A 21 -48.05 -12.28 -0.64
N ALA A 22 -48.61 -12.19 -1.85
CA ALA A 22 -48.00 -11.43 -2.94
C ALA A 22 -47.76 -9.95 -2.59
N THR A 23 -48.65 -9.33 -1.80
CA THR A 23 -48.50 -7.95 -1.31
C THR A 23 -47.31 -7.80 -0.37
N ASP A 24 -47.08 -8.78 0.50
CA ASP A 24 -45.96 -8.77 1.45
C ASP A 24 -44.65 -8.91 0.68
N ARG A 25 -44.60 -9.84 -0.29
CA ARG A 25 -43.44 -10.04 -1.17
C ARG A 25 -43.13 -8.80 -2.00
N ALA A 26 -44.15 -8.07 -2.46
CA ALA A 26 -43.95 -6.81 -3.18
C ALA A 26 -43.32 -5.73 -2.29
N ALA A 27 -43.74 -5.62 -1.02
CA ALA A 27 -43.12 -4.70 -0.07
C ALA A 27 -41.66 -5.08 0.22
N THR A 28 -41.39 -6.37 0.43
CA THR A 28 -40.02 -6.89 0.59
C THR A 28 -39.15 -6.67 -0.66
N GLN A 29 -39.72 -6.84 -1.86
CA GLN A 29 -39.01 -6.55 -3.11
C GLN A 29 -38.60 -5.07 -3.19
N SER A 30 -39.43 -4.14 -2.70
CA SER A 30 -39.04 -2.73 -2.67
C SER A 30 -37.80 -2.48 -1.82
N GLU A 31 -37.65 -3.18 -0.68
CA GLU A 31 -36.44 -3.10 0.14
C GLU A 31 -35.25 -3.72 -0.60
N VAL A 32 -35.42 -4.90 -1.23
CA VAL A 32 -34.38 -5.54 -2.05
C VAL A 32 -33.92 -4.64 -3.20
N THR A 33 -34.83 -3.96 -3.89
CA THR A 33 -34.49 -3.03 -4.98
C THR A 33 -33.63 -1.88 -4.48
N ASN A 34 -34.02 -1.22 -3.38
CA ASN A 34 -33.21 -0.14 -2.79
C ASN A 34 -31.82 -0.62 -2.36
N LEU A 35 -31.72 -1.80 -1.76
CA LEU A 35 -30.44 -2.40 -1.38
C LEU A 35 -29.58 -2.74 -2.59
N THR A 36 -30.21 -3.18 -3.69
CA THR A 36 -29.54 -3.51 -4.95
C THR A 36 -28.99 -2.27 -5.64
N GLU A 37 -29.76 -1.18 -5.67
CA GLU A 37 -29.31 0.12 -6.18
C GLU A 37 -28.13 0.64 -5.37
N GLN A 38 -28.25 0.65 -4.04
CA GLN A 38 -27.17 1.07 -3.15
C GLN A 38 -25.92 0.19 -3.31
N LEU A 39 -26.08 -1.11 -3.51
CA LEU A 39 -24.98 -2.03 -3.80
C LEU A 39 -24.27 -1.67 -5.11
N GLY A 40 -25.05 -1.43 -6.18
CA GLY A 40 -24.53 -0.97 -7.47
C GLY A 40 -23.76 0.34 -7.36
N ASP A 41 -24.31 1.32 -6.64
CA ASP A 41 -23.67 2.62 -6.40
C ASP A 41 -22.36 2.49 -5.65
N VAL A 42 -22.31 1.68 -4.59
CA VAL A 42 -21.06 1.46 -3.84
C VAL A 42 -19.99 0.83 -4.74
N LEU A 43 -20.34 -0.19 -5.53
CA LEU A 43 -19.38 -0.86 -6.41
C LEU A 43 -18.90 0.04 -7.57
N ALA A 44 -19.79 0.86 -8.14
CA ALA A 44 -19.45 1.75 -9.25
C ALA A 44 -18.71 3.03 -8.82
N ASN A 45 -19.04 3.58 -7.65
CA ASN A 45 -18.53 4.87 -7.20
C ASN A 45 -17.32 4.77 -6.29
N THR A 46 -16.97 3.58 -5.78
CA THR A 46 -15.75 3.42 -4.97
C THR A 46 -14.51 3.53 -5.84
N LYS A 47 -13.83 4.67 -5.72
CA LYS A 47 -12.64 5.01 -6.50
C LYS A 47 -11.52 5.48 -5.59
N PHE A 48 -10.28 5.20 -5.96
CA PHE A 48 -9.11 5.82 -5.38
C PHE A 48 -8.35 6.59 -6.45
N ASN A 49 -8.16 7.89 -6.23
CA ASN A 49 -7.52 8.79 -7.19
C ASN A 49 -8.11 8.67 -8.62
N GLY A 50 -9.44 8.56 -8.71
CA GLY A 50 -10.17 8.40 -9.97
C GLY A 50 -10.24 6.97 -10.54
N ASN A 51 -9.43 6.03 -10.05
CA ASN A 51 -9.45 4.64 -10.51
C ASN A 51 -10.52 3.84 -9.77
N ALA A 52 -11.38 3.12 -10.51
CA ALA A 52 -12.38 2.23 -9.93
C ALA A 52 -11.71 1.05 -9.24
N LEU A 53 -12.12 0.74 -8.00
CA LEU A 53 -11.52 -0.33 -7.20
C LEU A 53 -12.18 -1.69 -7.38
N PHE A 54 -13.38 -1.73 -7.96
CA PHE A 54 -14.16 -2.94 -8.15
C PHE A 54 -14.64 -3.03 -9.60
N SER A 55 -14.76 -4.27 -10.09
CA SER A 55 -15.41 -4.58 -11.36
C SER A 55 -16.65 -5.40 -11.10
N THR A 56 -17.73 -5.06 -11.81
CA THR A 56 -18.96 -5.84 -11.85
C THR A 56 -19.03 -6.80 -13.04
N THR A 57 -18.00 -6.84 -13.88
CA THR A 57 -17.95 -7.73 -15.05
C THR A 57 -17.23 -9.02 -14.67
N ALA A 58 -17.93 -10.16 -14.76
CA ALA A 58 -17.40 -11.45 -14.34
C ALA A 58 -16.06 -11.77 -15.05
N GLY A 59 -15.07 -12.23 -14.28
CA GLY A 59 -13.74 -12.57 -14.79
C GLY A 59 -12.84 -11.39 -15.14
N THR A 60 -13.27 -10.15 -14.91
CA THR A 60 -12.45 -8.95 -15.16
C THR A 60 -11.94 -8.36 -13.85
N ASP A 61 -10.95 -9.01 -13.27
CA ASP A 61 -10.30 -8.53 -12.05
C ASP A 61 -9.69 -7.13 -12.26
N VAL A 62 -9.69 -6.33 -11.20
CA VAL A 62 -9.01 -5.03 -11.20
C VAL A 62 -7.67 -5.19 -10.49
N ALA A 63 -6.58 -4.91 -11.18
CA ALA A 63 -5.23 -5.01 -10.64
C ALA A 63 -4.55 -3.63 -10.57
N PHE A 64 -3.78 -3.41 -9.50
CA PHE A 64 -2.97 -2.22 -9.29
C PHE A 64 -1.55 -2.62 -8.92
N ASP A 65 -0.59 -2.23 -9.73
CA ASP A 65 0.82 -2.43 -9.41
C ASP A 65 1.33 -1.27 -8.54
N ILE A 66 1.76 -1.60 -7.33
CA ILE A 66 2.36 -0.65 -6.41
C ILE A 66 3.87 -0.84 -6.46
N GLN A 67 4.60 0.16 -6.94
CA GLN A 67 6.06 0.17 -6.89
C GLN A 67 6.51 0.28 -5.43
N THR A 68 7.18 -0.76 -4.94
CA THR A 68 7.64 -0.87 -3.55
C THR A 68 9.15 -0.80 -3.40
N GLY A 69 9.93 -1.07 -4.45
CA GLY A 69 11.39 -0.97 -4.41
C GLY A 69 11.96 0.20 -5.21
N ALA A 70 13.28 0.32 -5.18
CA ALA A 70 14.01 1.34 -5.93
C ALA A 70 14.27 0.96 -7.39
N ASN A 71 14.19 -0.33 -7.74
CA ASN A 71 14.47 -0.81 -9.09
C ASN A 71 13.20 -1.06 -9.89
N ASN A 72 13.34 -1.03 -11.21
CA ASN A 72 12.26 -1.37 -12.12
C ASN A 72 11.78 -2.81 -11.88
N GLY A 73 10.47 -2.99 -11.70
CA GLY A 73 9.85 -4.30 -11.47
C GLY A 73 9.71 -4.72 -10.00
N ASP A 74 10.18 -3.91 -9.03
CA ASP A 74 9.97 -4.16 -7.61
C ASP A 74 8.53 -3.79 -7.17
N THR A 75 7.55 -4.48 -7.74
CA THR A 75 6.13 -4.17 -7.58
C THR A 75 5.40 -5.20 -6.72
N VAL A 76 4.45 -4.72 -5.92
CA VAL A 76 3.41 -5.54 -5.30
C VAL A 76 2.10 -5.27 -6.03
N THR A 77 1.60 -6.29 -6.73
CA THR A 77 0.28 -6.23 -7.38
C THR A 77 -0.82 -6.46 -6.35
N LEU A 78 -1.71 -5.47 -6.20
CA LEU A 78 -2.97 -5.60 -5.49
C LEU A 78 -4.04 -6.03 -6.49
N THR A 79 -4.70 -7.15 -6.24
CA THR A 79 -5.81 -7.63 -7.10
C THR A 79 -7.11 -7.59 -6.33
N SER A 80 -8.06 -6.80 -6.84
CA SER A 80 -9.46 -6.85 -6.45
C SER A 80 -10.17 -7.80 -7.41
N LYS A 81 -10.67 -8.92 -6.88
CA LYS A 81 -11.42 -9.90 -7.69
C LYS A 81 -12.74 -9.31 -8.15
N ALA A 82 -13.12 -9.63 -9.38
CA ALA A 82 -14.41 -9.20 -9.93
C ALA A 82 -15.58 -9.73 -9.08
N ILE A 83 -16.59 -8.90 -8.88
CA ILE A 83 -17.85 -9.27 -8.24
C ILE A 83 -18.89 -9.38 -9.34
N SER A 84 -19.41 -10.57 -9.62
CA SER A 84 -20.29 -10.76 -10.78
C SER A 84 -21.57 -9.92 -10.67
N GLY A 85 -21.69 -8.91 -11.54
CA GLY A 85 -22.86 -8.04 -11.67
C GLY A 85 -24.13 -8.79 -12.04
N VAL A 86 -24.00 -9.96 -12.67
CA VAL A 86 -25.11 -10.85 -13.01
C VAL A 86 -25.85 -11.26 -11.74
N ASN A 87 -25.12 -11.65 -10.68
CA ASN A 87 -25.66 -12.17 -9.44
C ASN A 87 -26.27 -11.08 -8.53
N ILE A 88 -26.00 -9.81 -8.82
CA ILE A 88 -26.43 -8.67 -8.01
C ILE A 88 -27.29 -7.69 -8.83
N SER A 89 -27.79 -8.13 -9.98
CA SER A 89 -28.70 -7.33 -10.80
C SER A 89 -30.11 -7.32 -10.20
N ALA A 90 -30.89 -6.29 -10.51
CA ALA A 90 -32.30 -6.21 -10.07
C ALA A 90 -33.14 -7.41 -10.54
N THR A 91 -32.81 -7.99 -11.69
CA THR A 91 -33.45 -9.21 -12.21
C THR A 91 -33.01 -10.48 -11.50
N ALA A 92 -31.78 -10.52 -10.97
CA ALA A 92 -31.25 -11.66 -10.25
C ALA A 92 -31.65 -11.67 -8.77
N LEU A 93 -31.96 -10.50 -8.22
CA LEU A 93 -32.41 -10.30 -6.84
C LEU A 93 -33.93 -10.08 -6.82
N ASP A 94 -34.67 -11.11 -7.23
CA ASP A 94 -36.13 -11.15 -7.26
C ASP A 94 -36.68 -12.04 -6.14
N VAL A 95 -37.50 -11.43 -5.29
CA VAL A 95 -38.19 -12.06 -4.16
C VAL A 95 -39.72 -11.95 -4.28
N THR A 96 -40.25 -11.65 -5.46
CA THR A 96 -41.71 -11.55 -5.70
C THR A 96 -42.42 -12.91 -5.66
N GLY A 97 -41.68 -14.00 -5.84
CA GLY A 97 -42.19 -15.38 -5.74
C GLY A 97 -41.28 -16.28 -4.92
N ALA A 98 -41.82 -17.35 -4.35
CA ALA A 98 -41.06 -18.26 -3.48
C ALA A 98 -39.89 -18.95 -4.21
N ALA A 99 -40.11 -19.38 -5.47
CA ALA A 99 -39.06 -19.98 -6.29
C ALA A 99 -37.98 -18.96 -6.67
N ALA A 100 -38.37 -17.74 -7.08
CA ALA A 100 -37.44 -16.65 -7.37
C ALA A 100 -36.62 -16.28 -6.13
N ALA A 101 -37.24 -16.24 -4.96
CA ALA A 101 -36.56 -15.98 -3.70
C ALA A 101 -35.51 -17.06 -3.38
N THR A 102 -35.76 -18.34 -3.70
CA THR A 102 -34.74 -19.39 -3.57
C THR A 102 -33.56 -19.14 -4.51
N THR A 103 -33.80 -18.80 -5.78
CA THR A 103 -32.74 -18.41 -6.72
C THR A 103 -31.97 -17.17 -6.25
N THR A 104 -32.65 -16.20 -5.64
CA THR A 104 -32.02 -15.02 -5.04
C THR A 104 -31.06 -15.40 -3.91
N ILE A 105 -31.39 -16.41 -3.08
CA ILE A 105 -30.47 -16.90 -2.03
C ILE A 105 -29.18 -17.43 -2.67
N ASP A 106 -29.29 -18.26 -3.71
CA ASP A 106 -28.13 -18.82 -4.42
C ASP A 106 -27.27 -17.71 -5.06
N ASN A 107 -27.92 -16.74 -5.73
CA ASN A 107 -27.25 -15.59 -6.33
C ASN A 107 -26.49 -14.75 -5.29
N VAL A 108 -27.12 -14.50 -4.14
CA VAL A 108 -26.48 -13.76 -3.04
C VAL A 108 -25.31 -14.54 -2.45
N ASP A 109 -25.43 -15.87 -2.29
CA ASP A 109 -24.33 -16.70 -1.78
C ASP A 109 -23.13 -16.70 -2.75
N LEU A 110 -23.37 -16.73 -4.06
CA LEU A 110 -22.32 -16.53 -5.08
C LEU A 110 -21.71 -15.13 -5.01
N ALA A 111 -22.52 -14.07 -4.90
CA ALA A 111 -22.02 -12.70 -4.78
C ALA A 111 -21.20 -12.50 -3.49
N LEU A 112 -21.58 -13.13 -2.38
CA LEU A 112 -20.82 -13.12 -1.14
C LEU A 112 -19.49 -13.86 -1.29
N ALA A 113 -19.45 -14.97 -2.04
CA ALA A 113 -18.21 -15.66 -2.36
C ALA A 113 -17.25 -14.77 -3.15
N ASP A 114 -17.74 -14.05 -4.17
CA ASP A 114 -16.94 -13.09 -4.94
C ASP A 114 -16.39 -11.94 -4.06
N VAL A 115 -17.25 -11.37 -3.20
CA VAL A 115 -16.85 -10.32 -2.25
C VAL A 115 -15.76 -10.84 -1.30
N ASN A 116 -15.90 -12.06 -0.79
CA ASN A 116 -14.91 -12.67 0.10
C ASN A 116 -13.59 -12.95 -0.63
N ALA A 117 -13.65 -13.43 -1.89
CA ALA A 117 -12.47 -13.62 -2.71
C ALA A 117 -11.72 -12.30 -2.96
N SER A 118 -12.44 -11.23 -3.26
CA SER A 118 -11.85 -9.89 -3.42
C SER A 118 -11.21 -9.40 -2.12
N ARG A 119 -11.90 -9.51 -0.98
CA ARG A 119 -11.36 -9.14 0.35
C ARG A 119 -10.12 -9.95 0.72
N ALA A 120 -10.13 -11.26 0.50
CA ALA A 120 -9.00 -12.12 0.80
C ALA A 120 -7.79 -11.76 -0.06
N SER A 121 -7.99 -11.50 -1.36
CA SER A 121 -6.93 -11.10 -2.29
C SER A 121 -6.32 -9.74 -1.91
N LEU A 122 -7.16 -8.74 -1.60
CA LEU A 122 -6.69 -7.44 -1.13
C LEU A 122 -5.96 -7.53 0.21
N GLY A 123 -6.47 -8.34 1.15
CA GLY A 123 -5.82 -8.56 2.44
C GLY A 123 -4.45 -9.25 2.32
N ALA A 124 -4.32 -10.23 1.41
CA ALA A 124 -3.02 -10.83 1.09
C ALA A 124 -2.06 -9.79 0.50
N GLY A 125 -2.55 -8.92 -0.39
CA GLY A 125 -1.78 -7.79 -0.92
C GLY A 125 -1.31 -6.82 0.17
N GLN A 126 -2.18 -6.49 1.14
CA GLN A 126 -1.85 -5.65 2.29
C GLN A 126 -0.73 -6.27 3.14
N ASN A 127 -0.81 -7.57 3.47
CA ASN A 127 0.22 -8.26 4.23
C ASN A 127 1.59 -8.23 3.51
N ARG A 128 1.58 -8.37 2.18
CA ARG A 128 2.80 -8.27 1.37
C ARG A 128 3.37 -6.85 1.38
N LEU A 129 2.53 -5.83 1.25
CA LEU A 129 2.94 -4.42 1.35
C LEU A 129 3.53 -4.13 2.73
N GLU A 130 2.91 -4.58 3.81
CA GLU A 130 3.41 -4.38 5.17
C GLU A 130 4.79 -5.04 5.38
N SER A 131 4.96 -6.27 4.87
CA SER A 131 6.26 -6.93 4.88
C SER A 131 7.32 -6.18 4.07
N ALA A 132 6.95 -5.67 2.89
CA ALA A 132 7.85 -4.85 2.07
C ALA A 132 8.25 -3.56 2.80
N VAL A 133 7.30 -2.86 3.42
CA VAL A 133 7.54 -1.65 4.22
C VAL A 133 8.51 -1.93 5.38
N ASN A 134 8.30 -3.02 6.11
CA ASN A 134 9.19 -3.40 7.21
C ASN A 134 10.62 -3.68 6.72
N ASN A 135 10.77 -4.40 5.61
CA ASN A 135 12.08 -4.68 5.02
C ASN A 135 12.79 -3.41 4.52
N LEU A 136 12.08 -2.54 3.82
CA LEU A 136 12.61 -1.27 3.33
C LEU A 136 13.04 -0.36 4.48
N THR A 137 12.26 -0.32 5.55
CA THR A 137 12.60 0.47 6.75
C THR A 137 13.92 0.01 7.36
N SER A 138 14.12 -1.31 7.50
CA SER A 138 15.40 -1.86 7.97
C SER A 138 16.55 -1.58 6.99
N ASN A 139 16.32 -1.70 5.69
CA ASN A 139 17.34 -1.41 4.68
C ASN A 139 17.75 0.07 4.68
N VAL A 140 16.80 0.98 4.80
CA VAL A 140 17.07 2.43 4.89
C VAL A 140 17.92 2.74 6.13
N ALA A 141 17.60 2.15 7.29
CA ALA A 141 18.41 2.33 8.50
C ALA A 141 19.85 1.82 8.30
N ASN A 142 20.00 0.58 7.83
CA ASN A 142 21.33 -0.01 7.59
C ASN A 142 22.15 0.76 6.55
N LEU A 143 21.52 1.23 5.47
CA LEU A 143 22.18 2.02 4.43
C LEU A 143 22.55 3.42 4.92
N SER A 144 21.70 4.04 5.74
CA SER A 144 22.01 5.33 6.37
C SER A 144 23.23 5.20 7.29
N ASP A 145 23.29 4.15 8.10
CA ASP A 145 24.43 3.88 9.00
C ASP A 145 25.71 3.58 8.22
N ALA A 146 25.61 2.76 7.15
CA ALA A 146 26.74 2.46 6.29
C ALA A 146 27.27 3.72 5.58
N ARG A 147 26.35 4.58 5.11
CA ARG A 147 26.70 5.86 4.49
C ARG A 147 27.38 6.80 5.48
N SER A 148 26.86 6.94 6.69
CA SER A 148 27.49 7.70 7.77
C SER A 148 28.93 7.22 8.04
N ARG A 149 29.16 5.90 8.12
CA ARG A 149 30.53 5.36 8.31
C ARG A 149 31.50 5.64 7.15
N ILE A 150 31.00 5.89 5.94
CA ILE A 150 31.81 6.17 4.75
C ILE A 150 32.04 7.68 4.57
N GLU A 151 30.99 8.48 4.73
CA GLU A 151 31.02 9.92 4.47
C GLU A 151 31.40 10.73 5.70
N ASP A 152 31.03 10.28 6.91
CA ASP A 152 31.34 11.02 8.13
C ASP A 152 32.79 10.73 8.52
N THR A 153 33.58 11.79 8.52
CA THR A 153 34.94 11.76 9.05
C THR A 153 34.91 11.65 10.57
N ASP A 154 35.80 10.84 11.14
CA ASP A 154 36.05 10.89 12.59
C ASP A 154 36.66 12.26 12.94
N TYR A 155 35.80 13.14 13.47
CA TYR A 155 36.13 14.50 13.82
C TYR A 155 37.37 14.58 14.74
N SER A 156 37.55 13.60 15.62
CA SER A 156 38.68 13.58 16.56
C SER A 156 40.00 13.31 15.84
N ALA A 157 40.00 12.38 14.89
CA ALA A 157 41.18 12.06 14.10
C ALA A 157 41.55 13.22 13.15
N GLU A 158 40.57 13.78 12.44
CA GLU A 158 40.80 14.85 11.48
C GLU A 158 41.26 16.15 12.16
N THR A 159 40.66 16.53 13.29
CA THR A 159 41.10 17.70 14.07
C THR A 159 42.50 17.53 14.65
N THR A 160 42.86 16.32 15.08
CA THR A 160 44.22 16.02 15.54
C THR A 160 45.23 16.12 14.40
N GLN A 161 44.89 15.61 13.22
CA GLN A 161 45.73 15.71 12.03
C GLN A 161 45.87 17.16 11.54
N MET A 162 44.79 17.94 11.60
CA MET A 162 44.81 19.37 11.33
C MET A 162 45.73 20.11 12.31
N ALA A 163 45.58 19.86 13.62
CA ALA A 163 46.43 20.47 14.65
C ALA A 163 47.91 20.09 14.46
N LYS A 164 48.20 18.81 14.18
CA LYS A 164 49.56 18.33 13.83
C LYS A 164 50.11 19.06 12.61
N SER A 165 49.30 19.24 11.57
CA SER A 165 49.69 19.93 10.33
C SER A 165 49.97 21.42 10.58
N GLN A 166 49.17 22.09 11.42
CA GLN A 166 49.41 23.47 11.84
C GLN A 166 50.69 23.61 12.65
N ILE A 167 50.95 22.70 13.59
CA ILE A 167 52.20 22.67 14.38
C ILE A 167 53.41 22.46 13.47
N LEU A 168 53.34 21.51 12.52
CA LEU A 168 54.41 21.26 11.55
C LEU A 168 54.66 22.47 10.64
N SER A 169 53.59 23.16 10.20
CA SER A 169 53.73 24.38 9.41
C SER A 169 54.42 25.49 10.20
N GLN A 170 54.05 25.70 11.46
CA GLN A 170 54.69 26.70 12.34
C GLN A 170 56.14 26.32 12.67
N ALA A 171 56.43 25.04 12.88
CA ALA A 171 57.79 24.54 13.08
C ALA A 171 58.64 24.72 11.81
N SER A 172 58.07 24.49 10.63
CA SER A 172 58.78 24.64 9.35
C SER A 172 59.15 26.10 9.06
N THR A 173 58.25 27.05 9.37
CA THR A 173 58.56 28.48 9.24
C THR A 173 59.59 28.94 10.27
N ALA A 174 59.53 28.45 11.51
CA ALA A 174 60.54 28.72 12.54
C ALA A 174 61.92 28.15 12.16
N MET A 175 61.97 26.93 11.62
CA MET A 175 63.20 26.28 11.15
C MET A 175 63.79 27.00 9.94
N LEU A 176 62.97 27.47 8.99
CA LEU A 176 63.42 28.32 7.89
C LEU A 176 64.04 29.64 8.39
N ALA A 177 63.40 30.28 9.37
CA ALA A 177 63.93 31.50 9.98
C ALA A 177 65.30 31.24 10.66
N GLN A 178 65.41 30.15 11.42
CA GLN A 178 66.64 29.76 12.10
C GLN A 178 67.77 29.38 11.13
N ALA A 179 67.44 28.66 10.03
CA ALA A 179 68.41 28.28 9.00
C ALA A 179 68.94 29.51 8.24
N ASN A 180 68.08 30.49 7.94
CA ASN A 180 68.51 31.74 7.33
C ASN A 180 69.45 32.54 8.26
N GLN A 181 69.18 32.56 9.56
CA GLN A 181 69.99 33.27 10.54
C GLN A 181 71.35 32.61 10.78
N SER A 182 71.40 31.27 10.83
CA SER A 182 72.65 30.54 10.98
C SER A 182 73.55 30.67 9.74
N GLN A 183 72.99 30.66 8.53
CA GLN A 183 73.75 30.91 7.30
C GLN A 183 74.39 32.31 7.29
N GLN A 184 73.67 33.35 7.75
CA GLN A 184 74.21 34.71 7.87
C GLN A 184 75.33 34.80 8.92
N ASN A 185 75.19 34.11 10.06
CA ASN A 185 76.23 34.06 11.09
C ASN A 185 77.49 33.32 10.61
N VAL A 186 77.33 32.23 9.84
CA VAL A 186 78.46 31.52 9.23
C VAL A 186 79.16 32.40 8.20
N LEU A 187 78.41 33.15 7.40
CA LEU A 187 78.99 34.08 6.43
C LEU A 187 79.72 35.26 7.11
N SER A 188 79.25 35.69 8.30
CA SER A 188 79.93 36.67 9.16
C SER A 188 81.26 36.14 9.72
N LEU A 189 81.32 34.86 10.09
CA LEU A 189 82.51 34.19 10.63
C LEU A 189 83.57 33.85 9.57
N LEU A 190 83.22 33.89 8.28
CA LEU A 190 84.12 33.64 7.15
C LEU A 190 84.67 34.93 6.51
N ARG A 191 84.47 36.08 7.16
CA ARG A 191 84.98 37.39 6.73
C ARG A 191 86.17 37.86 7.55
#